data_AF-A0A9E0ZKF2-F1
#
_entry.id   AF-A0A9E0ZKF2-F1
#
_cell.length_a   1.000
_cell.length_b   1.000
_cell.length_c   1.000
_cell.angle_alpha   90.00
_cell.angle_beta   90.00
_cell.angle_gamma   90.00
#
_symmetry.space_group_name_H-M   'P 1'
#
loop_
_entity.id
_entity.type
_entity.pdbx_description
1 polymer ?
#
loop_
_entity_poly.entity_id
_entity_poly.type
_entity_poly.pdbx_seq_one_letter_code
_entity_poly.pdbx_strand_id
1 'polypeptide(L)'
;MANKYSKLSIDKEKLHNWIQLWCEENITGEYNISNSDKNNRIQYTIDNEGNIIKIDFPKCAGGLLTICPKVGNNVPISMEIAESIYKRVGNVLKDSPFANGYSILLDEENFDVIIELLKEMDGVTLKNYSVSDQENQAKYRLYRFVGPAGDTIVIKYYTNTSRMQMQGKPLFIFNEVVSMLSENGDKQDEVVDASLKYCNIDMKEQDIYEEMEEVLGSDLYRFLSKSQKIILSTSFILSKLEGNLGDNSVLLQPANRVYEGFVKKIYAQEGLECDGEKQLGRFYDWPDDSHPEMKSQYADTLDEEILKGFTSMFKFYSIYRHPYMHATAYDYSTSIIENRDIAEEKLKEVLASMKSWYRWYSEIK
;
A
#
# COMPACT_ATOMS: atom_id res chain seq x y z
N MET A 1 9.53 -21.03 15.27
CA MET A 1 10.05 -20.84 13.90
C MET A 1 8.90 -21.00 12.92
N ALA A 2 8.73 -20.08 11.98
CA ALA A 2 7.70 -20.20 10.96
C ALA A 2 8.01 -21.40 10.03
N ASN A 3 7.03 -22.24 9.74
CA ASN A 3 7.16 -23.28 8.72
C ASN A 3 7.36 -22.60 7.36
N LYS A 4 8.47 -22.88 6.67
CA LYS A 4 8.79 -22.26 5.37
C LYS A 4 7.72 -22.49 4.31
N TYR A 5 6.93 -23.55 4.45
CA TYR A 5 5.84 -23.88 3.54
C TYR A 5 4.52 -23.14 3.81
N SER A 6 4.47 -22.21 4.77
CA SER A 6 3.22 -21.56 5.19
C SER A 6 2.93 -20.25 4.45
N LYS A 7 1.66 -20.04 4.11
CA LYS A 7 1.11 -18.78 3.57
C LYS A 7 1.86 -18.27 2.32
N LEU A 8 2.07 -19.15 1.37
CA LEU A 8 2.71 -18.89 0.09
C LEU A 8 1.67 -18.39 -0.94
N SER A 9 2.09 -17.48 -1.83
CA SER A 9 1.27 -17.03 -2.95
C SER A 9 1.35 -18.00 -4.12
N ILE A 10 0.76 -19.18 -3.94
CA ILE A 10 0.71 -20.22 -4.95
C ILE A 10 -0.43 -19.92 -5.92
N ASP A 11 -0.09 -19.78 -7.20
CA ASP A 11 -1.07 -19.78 -8.29
C ASP A 11 -1.67 -21.20 -8.41
N LYS A 12 -2.93 -21.34 -7.98
CA LYS A 12 -3.64 -22.63 -7.91
C LYS A 12 -3.77 -23.29 -9.27
N GLU A 13 -3.91 -22.51 -10.34
CA GLU A 13 -4.05 -23.02 -11.71
C GLU A 13 -2.76 -23.69 -12.19
N LYS A 14 -1.60 -23.29 -11.64
CA LYS A 14 -0.29 -23.85 -11.99
C LYS A 14 0.09 -25.10 -11.20
N LEU A 15 -0.60 -25.40 -10.09
CA LEU A 15 -0.24 -26.51 -9.21
C LEU A 15 -0.23 -27.86 -9.91
N HIS A 16 -1.24 -28.15 -10.73
CA HIS A 16 -1.32 -29.42 -11.45
C HIS A 16 -0.12 -29.60 -12.39
N ASN A 17 0.17 -28.56 -13.18
CA ASN A 17 1.29 -28.57 -14.12
C ASN A 17 2.65 -28.72 -13.41
N TRP A 18 2.86 -28.01 -12.29
CA TRP A 18 4.12 -28.14 -11.54
C TRP A 18 4.33 -29.52 -10.92
N ILE A 19 3.26 -30.15 -10.43
CA ILE A 19 3.32 -31.51 -9.89
C ILE A 19 3.56 -32.50 -11.03
N GLN A 20 2.86 -32.34 -12.16
CA GLN A 20 3.06 -33.16 -13.35
C GLN A 20 4.51 -33.10 -13.85
N LEU A 21 5.05 -31.91 -14.06
CA LEU A 21 6.43 -31.72 -14.52
C LEU A 21 7.43 -32.39 -13.55
N TRP A 22 7.21 -32.26 -12.24
CA TRP A 22 8.06 -32.93 -11.26
C TRP A 22 7.96 -34.46 -11.37
N CYS A 23 6.76 -35.01 -11.56
CA CYS A 23 6.57 -36.45 -11.78
C CYS A 23 7.27 -36.92 -13.07
N GLU A 24 7.15 -36.20 -14.18
CA GLU A 24 7.82 -36.54 -15.45
C GLU A 24 9.35 -36.58 -15.31
N GLU A 25 9.92 -35.69 -14.48
CA GLU A 25 11.35 -35.60 -14.24
C GLU A 25 11.91 -36.65 -13.25
N ASN A 26 11.09 -37.13 -12.31
CA ASN A 26 11.58 -37.85 -11.12
C ASN A 26 10.90 -39.20 -10.86
N ILE A 27 9.76 -39.50 -11.48
CA ILE A 27 9.03 -40.76 -11.31
C ILE A 27 9.29 -41.68 -12.49
N THR A 28 9.70 -42.91 -12.20
CA THR A 28 9.76 -44.02 -13.18
C THR A 28 8.49 -44.85 -13.13
N GLY A 29 8.02 -45.32 -14.28
CA GLY A 29 6.81 -46.16 -14.39
C GLY A 29 5.56 -45.37 -14.75
N GLU A 30 4.42 -46.05 -14.79
CA GLU A 30 3.12 -45.40 -15.03
C GLU A 30 2.64 -44.68 -13.76
N TYR A 31 2.23 -43.43 -13.90
CA TYR A 31 1.64 -42.68 -12.80
C TYR A 31 0.36 -41.94 -13.22
N ASN A 32 -0.52 -41.74 -12.25
CA ASN A 32 -1.74 -40.95 -12.43
C ASN A 32 -1.84 -39.87 -11.35
N ILE A 33 -2.22 -38.66 -11.74
CA ILE A 33 -2.38 -37.52 -10.84
C ILE A 33 -3.85 -37.16 -10.76
N SER A 34 -4.38 -37.14 -9.55
CA SER A 34 -5.73 -36.67 -9.25
C SER A 34 -5.71 -35.60 -8.17
N ASN A 35 -6.70 -34.72 -8.16
CA ASN A 35 -6.87 -33.76 -7.09
C ASN A 35 -8.30 -33.78 -6.52
N SER A 36 -8.41 -33.27 -5.30
CA SER A 36 -9.70 -32.89 -4.71
C SER A 36 -9.59 -31.47 -4.20
N ASP A 37 -10.40 -30.58 -4.74
CA ASP A 37 -10.51 -29.21 -4.26
C ASP A 37 -11.76 -29.07 -3.38
N LYS A 38 -11.54 -28.81 -2.09
CA LYS A 38 -12.60 -28.54 -1.09
C LYS A 38 -12.45 -27.12 -0.55
N ASN A 39 -13.47 -26.61 0.13
CA ASN A 39 -13.49 -25.24 0.65
C ASN A 39 -12.23 -24.83 1.44
N ASN A 40 -11.62 -25.75 2.20
CA ASN A 40 -10.49 -25.43 3.08
C ASN A 40 -9.15 -25.99 2.62
N ARG A 41 -9.11 -26.82 1.57
CA ARG A 41 -7.92 -27.58 1.19
C ARG A 41 -8.00 -28.11 -0.22
N ILE A 42 -6.89 -28.01 -0.95
CA ILE A 42 -6.65 -28.76 -2.19
C ILE A 42 -5.75 -29.94 -1.82
N GLN A 43 -6.10 -31.16 -2.19
CA GLN A 43 -5.24 -32.34 -1.99
C GLN A 43 -4.92 -32.94 -3.35
N TYR A 44 -3.64 -33.20 -3.61
CA TYR A 44 -3.20 -33.99 -4.76
C TYR A 44 -2.82 -35.40 -4.31
N THR A 45 -3.22 -36.39 -5.12
CA THR A 45 -2.86 -37.79 -4.98
C THR A 45 -2.19 -38.25 -6.27
N ILE A 46 -0.96 -38.73 -6.15
CA ILE A 46 -0.20 -39.36 -7.24
C ILE A 46 -0.17 -40.85 -6.95
N ASP A 47 -0.74 -41.65 -7.84
CA ASP A 47 -0.64 -43.10 -7.80
C ASP A 47 0.45 -43.54 -8.77
N ASN A 48 1.54 -44.09 -8.25
CA ASN A 48 2.62 -44.66 -9.04
C ASN A 48 2.63 -46.18 -8.84
N GLU A 49 1.92 -46.90 -9.71
CA GLU A 49 1.80 -48.36 -9.68
C GLU A 49 1.41 -48.92 -8.29
N GLY A 50 0.50 -48.25 -7.58
CA GLY A 50 0.05 -48.61 -6.23
C GLY A 50 0.82 -47.91 -5.10
N ASN A 51 1.92 -47.21 -5.40
CA ASN A 51 2.63 -46.36 -4.45
C ASN A 51 1.97 -44.98 -4.38
N ILE A 52 1.08 -44.80 -3.41
CA ILE A 52 0.30 -43.57 -3.25
C ILE A 52 1.13 -42.47 -2.56
N ILE A 53 1.32 -41.35 -3.24
CA ILE A 53 1.92 -40.11 -2.72
C ILE A 53 0.81 -39.07 -2.55
N LYS A 54 0.79 -38.38 -1.41
CA LYS A 54 -0.19 -37.33 -1.13
C LYS A 54 0.49 -36.03 -0.74
N ILE A 55 -0.08 -34.91 -1.16
CA ILE A 55 0.34 -33.57 -0.76
C ILE A 55 -0.89 -32.69 -0.56
N ASP A 56 -0.94 -32.02 0.59
CA ASP A 56 -2.05 -31.16 0.97
C ASP A 56 -1.68 -29.69 0.80
N PHE A 57 -2.62 -28.88 0.32
CA PHE A 57 -2.54 -27.43 0.24
C PHE A 57 -3.71 -26.77 1.00
N PRO A 58 -3.60 -26.57 2.33
CA PRO A 58 -4.60 -25.82 3.07
C PRO A 58 -4.75 -24.39 2.56
N LYS A 59 -6.00 -23.96 2.35
CA LYS A 59 -6.37 -22.60 1.93
C LYS A 59 -6.30 -21.66 3.13
N CYS A 60 -5.54 -20.58 2.99
CA CYS A 60 -5.39 -19.52 3.98
C CYS A 60 -6.22 -18.30 3.57
N ALA A 61 -6.41 -17.35 4.50
CA ALA A 61 -7.00 -16.05 4.18
C ALA A 61 -6.19 -15.31 3.09
N GLY A 62 -6.87 -14.51 2.27
CA GLY A 62 -6.23 -13.71 1.21
C GLY A 62 -5.73 -14.54 0.02
N GLY A 63 -6.32 -15.71 -0.24
CA GLY A 63 -5.99 -16.55 -1.40
C GLY A 63 -4.70 -17.37 -1.27
N LEU A 64 -3.94 -17.21 -0.19
CA LEU A 64 -2.67 -17.89 0.07
C LEU A 64 -2.86 -19.40 0.34
N LEU A 65 -1.81 -20.19 0.12
CA LEU A 65 -1.77 -21.63 0.37
C LEU A 65 -0.61 -22.00 1.31
N THR A 66 -0.81 -23.02 2.14
CA THR A 66 0.29 -23.68 2.86
C THR A 66 0.59 -25.02 2.18
N ILE A 67 1.85 -25.44 2.06
CA ILE A 67 2.19 -26.79 1.58
C ILE A 67 2.36 -27.73 2.77
N CYS A 68 1.60 -28.82 2.80
CA CYS A 68 1.62 -29.86 3.82
C CYS A 68 2.04 -31.21 3.20
N PRO A 69 3.36 -31.45 3.06
CA PRO A 69 3.89 -32.69 2.47
C PRO A 69 3.87 -33.90 3.41
N LYS A 70 3.69 -33.68 4.72
CA LYS A 70 3.70 -34.75 5.73
C LYS A 70 2.35 -35.45 5.83
N VAL A 71 1.82 -35.90 4.70
CA VAL A 71 0.53 -36.60 4.59
C VAL A 71 0.67 -37.87 3.77
N GLY A 72 -0.09 -38.91 4.12
CA GLY A 72 0.03 -40.23 3.48
C GLY A 72 1.29 -41.01 3.88
N ASN A 73 1.63 -42.04 3.09
CA ASN A 73 2.70 -42.98 3.42
C ASN A 73 4.06 -42.59 2.80
N ASN A 74 4.06 -41.96 1.62
CA ASN A 74 5.27 -41.60 0.87
C ASN A 74 5.73 -40.16 1.16
N VAL A 75 5.97 -39.86 2.44
CA VAL A 75 6.39 -38.52 2.90
C VAL A 75 7.71 -38.03 2.26
N PRO A 76 8.76 -38.86 2.05
CA PRO A 76 9.99 -38.39 1.43
C PRO A 76 9.78 -37.77 0.04
N ILE A 77 9.02 -38.44 -0.82
CA ILE A 77 8.70 -37.96 -2.17
C ILE A 77 7.80 -36.71 -2.10
N SER A 78 6.81 -36.70 -1.20
CA SER A 78 5.96 -35.52 -1.00
C SER A 78 6.75 -34.29 -0.54
N MET A 79 7.80 -34.49 0.27
CA MET A 79 8.72 -33.42 0.67
C MET A 79 9.53 -32.88 -0.50
N GLU A 80 9.98 -33.73 -1.44
CA GLU A 80 10.71 -33.30 -2.64
C GLU A 80 9.80 -32.47 -3.58
N ILE A 81 8.56 -32.91 -3.78
CA ILE A 81 7.54 -32.16 -4.52
C ILE A 81 7.30 -30.80 -3.86
N ALA A 82 7.11 -30.78 -2.54
CA ALA A 82 6.91 -29.53 -1.79
C ALA A 82 8.10 -28.59 -1.90
N GLU A 83 9.34 -29.10 -1.92
CA GLU A 83 10.53 -28.29 -2.10
C GLU A 83 10.63 -27.71 -3.53
N SER A 84 10.30 -28.51 -4.55
CA SER A 84 10.22 -28.04 -5.94
C SER A 84 9.21 -26.90 -6.08
N ILE A 85 7.99 -27.08 -5.55
CA ILE A 85 6.95 -26.05 -5.57
C ILE A 85 7.40 -24.83 -4.77
N TYR A 86 7.95 -25.01 -3.57
CA TYR A 86 8.44 -23.91 -2.74
C TYR A 86 9.50 -23.06 -3.47
N LYS A 87 10.46 -23.70 -4.14
CA LYS A 87 11.48 -23.01 -4.95
C LYS A 87 10.90 -22.24 -6.13
N ARG A 88 9.79 -22.71 -6.71
CA ARG A 88 9.09 -22.02 -7.82
C ARG A 88 8.25 -20.84 -7.35
N VAL A 89 7.68 -20.92 -6.15
CA VAL A 89 6.72 -19.92 -5.65
C VAL A 89 7.42 -18.72 -5.02
N GLY A 90 8.61 -18.90 -4.44
CA GLY A 90 9.22 -17.89 -3.56
C GLY A 90 8.35 -17.70 -2.30
N ASN A 91 8.94 -17.22 -1.20
CA ASN A 91 8.16 -16.91 -0.01
C ASN A 91 7.74 -15.45 -0.07
N VAL A 92 6.52 -15.15 -0.52
CA VAL A 92 6.03 -13.77 -0.65
C VAL A 92 6.12 -12.95 0.64
N LEU A 93 6.15 -13.56 1.84
CA LEU A 93 6.37 -12.80 3.08
C LEU A 93 7.84 -12.50 3.38
N LYS A 94 8.75 -13.36 2.91
CA LYS A 94 10.20 -13.21 3.11
C LYS A 94 10.87 -12.44 1.97
N ASP A 95 10.29 -12.56 0.78
CA ASP A 95 10.67 -11.92 -0.47
C ASP A 95 9.75 -10.71 -0.76
N SER A 96 8.83 -10.36 0.17
CA SER A 96 8.11 -9.08 0.08
C SER A 96 9.13 -7.96 0.23
N PRO A 97 9.05 -6.91 -0.60
CA PRO A 97 9.85 -5.71 -0.35
C PRO A 97 9.60 -5.14 1.05
N PHE A 98 8.45 -5.43 1.67
CA PHE A 98 7.99 -4.92 2.96
C PHE A 98 8.38 -5.79 4.17
N ALA A 99 9.14 -6.87 3.96
CA ALA A 99 9.43 -7.87 5.00
C ALA A 99 10.18 -7.32 6.22
N ASN A 100 10.95 -6.24 6.05
CA ASN A 100 11.76 -5.64 7.11
C ASN A 100 10.93 -4.85 8.14
N GLY A 101 9.70 -4.45 7.78
CA GLY A 101 8.88 -3.54 8.58
C GLY A 101 9.43 -2.12 8.57
N TYR A 102 8.54 -1.14 8.62
CA TYR A 102 8.89 0.27 8.71
C TYR A 102 9.32 0.58 10.15
N SER A 103 10.42 1.29 10.35
CA SER A 103 10.87 1.67 11.70
C SER A 103 11.48 3.05 11.74
N ILE A 104 11.10 3.82 12.76
CA ILE A 104 11.53 5.20 12.97
C ILE A 104 11.66 5.45 14.48
N LEU A 105 12.52 6.40 14.86
CA LEU A 105 12.53 6.92 16.22
C LEU A 105 11.39 7.91 16.39
N LEU A 106 10.64 7.80 17.48
CA LEU A 106 9.49 8.63 17.78
C LEU A 106 9.35 8.72 19.29
N ASP A 107 9.18 9.91 19.84
CA ASP A 107 8.88 10.07 21.26
C ASP A 107 7.47 9.56 21.59
N GLU A 108 7.21 9.36 22.87
CA GLU A 108 5.98 8.75 23.34
C GLU A 108 4.75 9.64 23.11
N GLU A 109 4.89 10.96 23.24
CA GLU A 109 3.80 11.91 23.04
C GLU A 109 3.32 11.91 21.59
N ASN A 110 4.25 12.04 20.64
CA ASN A 110 3.93 11.98 19.22
C ASN A 110 3.38 10.60 18.81
N PHE A 111 3.90 9.51 19.39
CA PHE A 111 3.33 8.19 19.18
C PHE A 111 1.87 8.10 19.67
N ASP A 112 1.58 8.62 20.86
CA ASP A 112 0.23 8.58 21.43
C ASP A 112 -0.74 9.42 20.60
N VAL A 113 -0.32 10.59 20.08
CA VAL A 113 -1.10 11.40 19.12
C VAL A 113 -1.47 10.60 17.87
N ILE A 114 -0.50 9.90 17.25
CA ILE A 114 -0.77 9.06 16.08
C ILE A 114 -1.82 7.98 16.42
N ILE A 115 -1.69 7.33 17.58
CA ILE A 115 -2.63 6.29 18.00
C ILE A 115 -4.05 6.84 18.21
N GLU A 116 -4.20 8.03 18.82
CA GLU A 116 -5.51 8.67 18.98
C GLU A 116 -6.12 9.06 17.63
N LEU A 117 -5.35 9.68 16.73
CA LEU A 117 -5.82 10.00 15.38
C LEU A 117 -6.30 8.76 14.61
N LEU A 118 -5.59 7.62 14.75
CA LEU A 118 -6.02 6.36 14.14
C LEU A 118 -7.31 5.79 14.75
N LYS A 119 -7.58 6.04 16.03
CA LYS A 119 -8.82 5.61 16.70
C LYS A 119 -10.03 6.46 16.29
N GLU A 120 -9.80 7.74 16.00
CA GLU A 120 -10.84 8.69 15.59
C GLU A 120 -11.13 8.64 14.09
N MET A 121 -10.25 8.04 13.29
CA MET A 121 -10.40 7.96 11.84
C MET A 121 -11.56 7.05 11.41
N ASP A 122 -12.44 7.59 10.56
CA ASP A 122 -13.57 6.87 10.00
C ASP A 122 -13.18 5.58 9.27
N GLY A 123 -13.87 4.49 9.58
CA GLY A 123 -13.64 3.18 8.97
C GLY A 123 -12.42 2.43 9.49
N VAL A 124 -11.63 3.01 10.41
CA VAL A 124 -10.49 2.34 11.04
C VAL A 124 -10.90 1.78 12.40
N THR A 125 -10.57 0.52 12.65
CA THR A 125 -10.93 -0.18 13.90
C THR A 125 -9.71 -0.77 14.57
N LEU A 126 -9.53 -0.49 15.87
CA LEU A 126 -8.58 -1.20 16.72
C LEU A 126 -9.08 -2.63 16.99
N LYS A 127 -8.38 -3.64 16.44
CA LYS A 127 -8.72 -5.06 16.64
C LYS A 127 -8.01 -5.70 17.82
N ASN A 128 -6.82 -5.24 18.15
CA ASN A 128 -6.03 -5.80 19.23
C ASN A 128 -5.11 -4.73 19.82
N TYR A 129 -4.96 -4.76 21.15
CA TYR A 129 -3.98 -4.01 21.90
C TYR A 129 -3.30 -4.93 22.92
N SER A 130 -1.98 -4.85 23.02
CA SER A 130 -1.21 -5.58 24.03
C SER A 130 -0.02 -4.78 24.53
N VAL A 131 0.36 -5.04 25.78
CA VAL A 131 1.53 -4.44 26.44
C VAL A 131 2.44 -5.54 26.94
N SER A 132 3.74 -5.37 26.73
CA SER A 132 4.79 -6.16 27.37
C SER A 132 5.55 -5.26 28.32
N ASP A 133 5.55 -5.61 29.61
CA ASP A 133 6.31 -4.93 30.66
C ASP A 133 7.03 -5.94 31.57
N GLN A 134 7.36 -7.11 31.02
CA GLN A 134 8.06 -8.14 31.78
C GLN A 134 9.53 -7.78 32.01
N GLU A 135 10.01 -8.05 33.21
CA GLU A 135 11.42 -7.90 33.57
C GLU A 135 12.30 -8.80 32.68
N ASN A 136 13.42 -8.26 32.19
CA ASN A 136 14.32 -8.90 31.20
C ASN A 136 13.73 -9.16 29.80
N GLN A 137 12.60 -8.53 29.44
CA GLN A 137 12.09 -8.53 28.07
C GLN A 137 12.00 -7.10 27.51
N ALA A 138 11.88 -7.00 26.18
CA ALA A 138 11.61 -5.73 25.54
C ALA A 138 10.26 -5.19 26.02
N LYS A 139 10.26 -3.96 26.54
CA LYS A 139 9.03 -3.26 26.92
C LYS A 139 8.41 -2.63 25.70
N TYR A 140 7.12 -2.88 25.47
CA TYR A 140 6.44 -2.35 24.29
C TYR A 140 4.92 -2.25 24.45
N ARG A 141 4.33 -1.35 23.67
CA ARG A 141 2.89 -1.30 23.36
C ARG A 141 2.69 -1.75 21.92
N LEU A 142 1.71 -2.61 21.66
CA LEU A 142 1.42 -3.14 20.31
C LEU A 142 -0.07 -2.97 20.01
N TYR A 143 -0.35 -2.32 18.89
CA TYR A 143 -1.68 -2.05 18.37
C TYR A 143 -1.85 -2.74 17.01
N ARG A 144 -3.03 -3.28 16.76
CA ARG A 144 -3.42 -3.79 15.44
C ARG A 144 -4.67 -3.06 14.98
N PHE A 145 -4.52 -2.29 13.91
CA PHE A 145 -5.62 -1.60 13.26
C PHE A 145 -6.04 -2.33 11.99
N VAL A 146 -7.33 -2.27 11.68
CA VAL A 146 -7.91 -2.75 10.43
C VAL A 146 -8.70 -1.61 9.81
N GLY A 147 -8.45 -1.36 8.52
CA GLY A 147 -9.03 -0.26 7.78
C GLY A 147 -10.31 -0.68 7.06
N PRO A 148 -10.97 0.27 6.37
CA PRO A 148 -12.25 0.03 5.72
C PRO A 148 -12.16 -1.00 4.60
N ALA A 149 -10.99 -1.13 3.97
CA ALA A 149 -10.69 -2.11 2.92
C ALA A 149 -10.27 -3.48 3.47
N GLY A 150 -10.26 -3.67 4.80
CA GLY A 150 -9.69 -4.84 5.45
C GLY A 150 -8.16 -4.87 5.49
N ASP A 151 -7.49 -3.80 5.02
CA ASP A 151 -6.05 -3.65 5.21
C ASP A 151 -5.71 -3.63 6.69
N THR A 152 -4.58 -4.22 7.05
CA THR A 152 -4.19 -4.40 8.44
C THR A 152 -2.77 -3.90 8.64
N ILE A 153 -2.60 -3.07 9.65
CA ILE A 153 -1.27 -2.69 10.14
C ILE A 153 -1.11 -3.10 11.60
N VAL A 154 0.11 -3.47 11.96
CA VAL A 154 0.53 -3.68 13.34
C VAL A 154 1.55 -2.60 13.66
N ILE A 155 1.25 -1.78 14.67
CA ILE A 155 2.15 -0.74 15.15
C ILE A 155 2.65 -1.16 16.52
N LYS A 156 3.96 -1.24 16.68
CA LYS A 156 4.63 -1.61 17.92
C LYS A 156 5.56 -0.48 18.34
N TYR A 157 5.41 -0.02 19.58
CA TYR A 157 6.24 1.02 20.17
C TYR A 157 7.07 0.45 21.30
N TYR A 158 8.39 0.51 21.17
CA TYR A 158 9.33 0.09 22.20
C TYR A 158 9.61 1.26 23.14
N THR A 159 9.06 1.21 24.35
CA THR A 159 9.15 2.33 25.32
C THR A 159 10.57 2.60 25.78
N ASN A 160 11.42 1.57 25.82
CA ASN A 160 12.82 1.71 26.26
C ASN A 160 13.72 2.40 25.23
N THR A 161 13.36 2.36 23.95
CA THR A 161 14.23 2.84 22.85
C THR A 161 13.58 3.94 22.03
N SER A 162 12.36 4.38 22.39
CA SER A 162 11.57 5.35 21.64
C SER A 162 11.48 4.99 20.15
N ARG A 163 11.28 3.70 19.88
CA ARG A 163 11.24 3.17 18.51
C ARG A 163 9.83 2.73 18.18
N MET A 164 9.28 3.32 17.13
CA MET A 164 8.09 2.81 16.48
C MET A 164 8.48 1.82 15.37
N GLN A 165 7.76 0.71 15.30
CA GLN A 165 7.83 -0.28 14.23
C GLN A 165 6.43 -0.50 13.68
N MET A 166 6.25 -0.37 12.38
CA MET A 166 5.00 -0.62 11.67
C MET A 166 5.19 -1.78 10.69
N GLN A 167 4.28 -2.74 10.73
CA GLN A 167 4.26 -3.90 9.83
C GLN A 167 2.89 -3.97 9.14
N GLY A 168 2.89 -4.19 7.84
CA GLY A 168 1.69 -4.22 7.02
C GLY A 168 2.07 -4.03 5.55
N LYS A 169 1.08 -3.98 4.67
CA LYS A 169 1.28 -3.49 3.30
C LYS A 169 1.16 -1.95 3.30
N PRO A 170 1.81 -1.22 2.37
CA PRO A 170 1.68 0.24 2.26
C PRO A 170 0.34 0.64 1.62
N LEU A 171 -0.76 0.20 2.23
CA LEU A 171 -2.13 0.52 1.87
C LEU A 171 -2.59 1.73 2.68
N PHE A 172 -3.90 1.97 2.71
CA PHE A 172 -4.53 3.15 3.30
C PHE A 172 -3.99 3.52 4.70
N ILE A 173 -4.14 2.65 5.72
CA ILE A 173 -3.75 3.04 7.09
C ILE A 173 -2.25 3.28 7.21
N PHE A 174 -1.44 2.51 6.48
CA PHE A 174 0.02 2.68 6.49
C PHE A 174 0.41 4.08 5.97
N ASN A 175 -0.19 4.50 4.85
CA ASN A 175 0.08 5.80 4.26
C ASN A 175 -0.44 6.96 5.14
N GLU A 176 -1.54 6.76 5.87
CA GLU A 176 -2.00 7.73 6.87
C GLU A 176 -0.98 7.93 8.00
N VAL A 177 -0.42 6.85 8.54
CA VAL A 177 0.64 6.94 9.56
C VAL A 177 1.88 7.64 9.01
N VAL A 178 2.33 7.29 7.81
CA VAL A 178 3.47 7.95 7.16
C VAL A 178 3.20 9.45 6.96
N SER A 179 1.98 9.84 6.62
CA SER A 179 1.64 11.26 6.50
C SER A 179 1.68 11.98 7.85
N MET A 180 1.15 11.39 8.92
CA MET A 180 1.21 11.98 10.26
C MET A 180 2.67 12.18 10.70
N LEU A 181 3.55 11.21 10.41
CA LEU A 181 4.99 11.36 10.64
C LEU A 181 5.63 12.46 9.79
N SER A 182 5.16 12.64 8.55
CA SER A 182 5.65 13.67 7.63
C SER A 182 5.23 15.08 8.05
N GLU A 183 4.20 15.21 8.88
CA GLU A 183 3.74 16.47 9.45
C GLU A 183 4.45 16.78 10.78
N ASN A 184 5.07 15.78 11.41
CA ASN A 184 5.87 15.93 12.64
C ASN A 184 7.25 16.53 12.35
N GLY A 185 7.41 17.83 12.65
CA GLY A 185 8.59 18.62 12.33
C GLY A 185 9.94 18.01 12.77
N ASP A 186 9.97 17.30 13.89
CA ASP A 186 11.21 16.74 14.45
C ASP A 186 11.67 15.45 13.76
N LYS A 187 10.78 14.80 12.99
CA LYS A 187 11.02 13.48 12.39
C LYS A 187 10.91 13.46 10.86
N GLN A 188 10.55 14.58 10.27
CA GLN A 188 10.43 14.76 8.83
C GLN A 188 11.62 14.21 8.02
N ASP A 189 12.85 14.46 8.48
CA ASP A 189 14.07 14.04 7.77
C ASP A 189 14.37 12.53 7.91
N GLU A 190 13.73 11.81 8.83
CA GLU A 190 13.94 10.38 9.01
C GLU A 190 12.91 9.53 8.20
N VAL A 191 11.82 10.15 7.73
CA VAL A 191 10.69 9.43 7.11
C VAL A 191 11.06 8.83 5.76
N VAL A 192 11.81 9.56 4.92
CA VAL A 192 12.22 9.08 3.59
C VAL A 192 13.20 7.92 3.72
N ASP A 193 14.20 8.08 4.59
CA ASP A 193 15.16 7.05 4.95
C ASP A 193 14.50 5.77 5.49
N ALA A 194 13.50 5.92 6.35
CA ALA A 194 12.72 4.80 6.87
C ALA A 194 11.91 4.11 5.74
N SER A 195 11.39 4.88 4.79
CA SER A 195 10.63 4.36 3.64
C SER A 195 11.51 3.60 2.65
N LEU A 196 12.72 4.10 2.36
CA LEU A 196 13.73 3.42 1.56
C LEU A 196 14.13 2.06 2.16
N LYS A 197 14.45 2.05 3.47
CA LYS A 197 14.77 0.83 4.23
C LYS A 197 13.60 -0.15 4.26
N TYR A 198 12.39 0.36 4.46
CA TYR A 198 11.17 -0.44 4.47
C TYR A 198 10.92 -1.12 3.13
N CYS A 199 11.24 -0.47 2.01
CA CYS A 199 11.10 -0.99 0.65
C CYS A 199 12.33 -1.76 0.15
N ASN A 200 13.38 -1.89 0.98
CA ASN A 200 14.66 -2.50 0.62
C ASN A 200 15.31 -1.87 -0.63
N ILE A 201 15.24 -0.55 -0.75
CA ILE A 201 15.84 0.22 -1.84
C ILE A 201 17.17 0.82 -1.35
N ASP A 202 18.26 0.51 -2.07
CA ASP A 202 19.59 1.06 -1.82
C ASP A 202 19.78 2.36 -2.60
N MET A 203 19.22 3.44 -2.06
CA MET A 203 19.36 4.81 -2.57
C MET A 203 19.49 5.78 -1.40
N LYS A 204 20.05 6.97 -1.67
CA LYS A 204 20.04 8.05 -0.68
C LYS A 204 18.77 8.86 -0.81
N GLU A 205 18.29 9.40 0.31
CA GLU A 205 17.18 10.35 0.34
C GLU A 205 17.37 11.51 -0.66
N GLN A 206 18.58 12.06 -0.74
CA GLN A 206 18.90 13.16 -1.64
C GLN A 206 18.64 12.81 -3.12
N ASP A 207 18.94 11.56 -3.54
CA ASP A 207 18.72 11.11 -4.92
C ASP A 207 17.21 11.13 -5.27
N ILE A 208 16.34 10.79 -4.30
CA ILE A 208 14.89 10.87 -4.45
C ILE A 208 14.44 12.32 -4.62
N TYR A 209 14.98 13.24 -3.83
CA TYR A 209 14.61 14.64 -3.93
C TYR A 209 15.08 15.30 -5.22
N GLU A 210 16.26 14.95 -5.73
CA GLU A 210 16.76 15.42 -7.02
C GLU A 210 15.86 14.94 -8.17
N GLU A 211 15.48 13.66 -8.18
CA GLU A 211 14.54 13.10 -9.16
C GLU A 211 13.16 13.80 -9.09
N MET A 212 12.66 14.05 -7.88
CA MET A 212 11.42 14.79 -7.69
C MET A 212 11.50 16.20 -8.26
N GLU A 213 12.60 16.93 -8.01
CA GLU A 213 12.80 18.28 -8.55
C GLU A 213 12.90 18.26 -10.09
N GLU A 214 13.59 17.27 -10.67
CA GLU A 214 13.68 17.12 -12.13
C GLU A 214 12.30 16.91 -12.76
N VAL A 215 11.48 16.01 -12.20
CA VAL A 215 10.15 15.70 -12.72
C VAL A 215 9.19 16.89 -12.57
N LEU A 216 9.12 17.47 -11.37
CA LEU A 216 8.19 18.57 -11.07
C LEU A 216 8.63 19.91 -11.69
N GLY A 217 9.92 20.11 -11.87
CA GLY A 217 10.53 21.41 -12.14
C GLY A 217 10.72 22.25 -10.86
N SER A 218 11.76 23.08 -10.85
CA SER A 218 12.19 23.81 -9.65
C SER A 218 11.12 24.71 -9.03
N ASP A 219 10.27 25.35 -9.84
CA ASP A 219 9.27 26.30 -9.29
C ASP A 219 8.17 25.58 -8.51
N LEU A 220 7.59 24.51 -9.07
CA LEU A 220 6.61 23.68 -8.37
C LEU A 220 7.26 22.97 -7.18
N TYR A 221 8.47 22.44 -7.35
CA TYR A 221 9.20 21.80 -6.25
C TYR A 221 9.40 22.77 -5.07
N ARG A 222 9.75 24.04 -5.32
CA ARG A 222 9.86 25.07 -4.27
C ARG A 222 8.53 25.46 -3.66
N PHE A 223 7.45 25.39 -4.44
CA PHE A 223 6.11 25.68 -3.94
C PHE A 223 5.58 24.63 -2.95
N LEU A 224 5.97 23.36 -3.09
CA LEU A 224 5.56 22.30 -2.16
C LEU A 224 6.19 22.49 -0.77
N SER A 225 5.41 22.26 0.28
CA SER A 225 5.94 22.25 1.66
C SER A 225 6.88 21.06 1.89
N LYS A 226 7.69 21.12 2.96
CA LYS A 226 8.56 20.00 3.35
C LYS A 226 7.76 18.71 3.55
N SER A 227 6.66 18.75 4.29
CA SER A 227 5.75 17.60 4.47
C SER A 227 5.18 17.08 3.15
N GLN A 228 4.78 17.96 2.22
CA GLN A 228 4.30 17.53 0.91
C GLN A 228 5.38 16.81 0.11
N LYS A 229 6.65 17.24 0.19
CA LYS A 229 7.76 16.55 -0.47
C LYS A 229 8.01 15.16 0.13
N ILE A 230 7.96 15.04 1.46
CA ILE A 230 8.14 13.75 2.15
C ILE A 230 7.00 12.78 1.81
N ILE A 231 5.75 13.25 1.78
CA ILE A 231 4.62 12.42 1.37
C ILE A 231 4.81 11.99 -0.09
N LEU A 232 5.15 12.92 -0.98
CA LEU A 232 5.33 12.62 -2.41
C LEU A 232 6.47 11.63 -2.66
N SER A 233 7.56 11.70 -1.89
CA SER A 233 8.71 10.80 -2.04
C SER A 233 8.31 9.33 -1.85
N THR A 234 7.26 9.05 -1.07
CA THR A 234 6.70 7.69 -0.92
C THR A 234 6.23 7.13 -2.27
N SER A 235 5.58 7.94 -3.12
CA SER A 235 5.20 7.51 -4.48
C SER A 235 6.41 7.21 -5.35
N PHE A 236 7.47 8.01 -5.27
CA PHE A 236 8.73 7.81 -6.02
C PHE A 236 9.51 6.59 -5.53
N ILE A 237 9.45 6.28 -4.23
CA ILE A 237 10.07 5.07 -3.66
C ILE A 237 9.28 3.83 -4.11
N LEU A 238 7.95 3.85 -4.00
CA LEU A 238 7.10 2.73 -4.42
C LEU A 238 7.17 2.47 -5.94
N SER A 239 7.38 3.52 -6.75
CA SER A 239 7.57 3.36 -8.20
C SER A 239 8.89 2.69 -8.58
N LYS A 240 9.82 2.49 -7.64
CA LYS A 240 11.07 1.74 -7.86
C LYS A 240 10.96 0.26 -7.50
N LEU A 241 9.89 -0.15 -6.83
CA LEU A 241 9.68 -1.55 -6.49
C LEU A 241 9.40 -2.38 -7.75
N GLU A 242 10.19 -3.43 -7.98
CA GLU A 242 9.93 -4.38 -9.06
C GLU A 242 8.89 -5.44 -8.64
N GLY A 243 8.07 -5.88 -9.60
CA GLY A 243 7.08 -6.94 -9.41
C GLY A 243 5.65 -6.43 -9.12
N ASN A 244 4.72 -7.38 -8.99
CA ASN A 244 3.31 -7.08 -8.78
C ASN A 244 2.99 -6.95 -7.28
N LEU A 245 2.50 -5.79 -6.84
CA LEU A 245 2.08 -5.51 -5.46
C LEU A 245 0.67 -6.05 -5.14
N GLY A 246 -0.04 -6.56 -6.14
CA GLY A 246 -1.45 -6.95 -6.10
C GLY A 246 -2.35 -5.77 -6.39
N ASP A 247 -2.25 -4.71 -5.59
CA ASP A 247 -2.88 -3.42 -5.84
C ASP A 247 -1.81 -2.33 -5.97
N ASN A 248 -1.66 -1.80 -7.18
CA ASN A 248 -0.70 -0.75 -7.51
C ASN A 248 -1.31 0.65 -7.33
N SER A 249 -2.55 0.78 -6.85
CA SER A 249 -3.13 2.07 -6.45
C SER A 249 -2.30 2.77 -5.37
N VAL A 250 -1.51 2.00 -4.60
CA VAL A 250 -0.57 2.49 -3.59
C VAL A 250 0.47 3.47 -4.11
N LEU A 251 0.79 3.42 -5.42
CA LEU A 251 1.67 4.41 -6.05
C LEU A 251 1.03 5.79 -6.11
N LEU A 252 -0.31 5.86 -6.21
CA LEU A 252 -1.07 7.08 -6.42
C LEU A 252 -1.49 7.77 -5.12
N GLN A 253 -1.70 7.02 -4.04
CA GLN A 253 -2.28 7.58 -2.81
C GLN A 253 -1.46 8.77 -2.25
N PRO A 254 -0.12 8.68 -2.11
CA PRO A 254 0.66 9.82 -1.63
C PRO A 254 0.64 10.99 -2.61
N ALA A 255 0.76 10.74 -3.91
CA ALA A 255 0.70 11.76 -4.95
C ALA A 255 -0.65 12.50 -4.99
N ASN A 256 -1.77 11.77 -4.85
CA ASN A 256 -3.12 12.35 -4.78
C ASN A 256 -3.32 13.19 -3.52
N ARG A 257 -2.76 12.79 -2.37
CA ARG A 257 -2.79 13.59 -1.14
C ARG A 257 -1.99 14.90 -1.32
N VAL A 258 -0.85 14.82 -1.97
CA VAL A 258 -0.03 16.01 -2.29
C VAL A 258 -0.74 16.91 -3.29
N TYR A 259 -1.40 16.35 -4.31
CA TYR A 259 -2.26 17.09 -5.23
C TYR A 259 -3.36 17.84 -4.49
N GLU A 260 -4.08 17.19 -3.57
CA GLU A 260 -5.11 17.85 -2.76
C GLU A 260 -4.55 19.04 -1.99
N GLY A 261 -3.43 18.85 -1.27
CA GLY A 261 -2.77 19.93 -0.54
C GLY A 261 -2.29 21.05 -1.45
N PHE A 262 -1.79 20.71 -2.65
CA PHE A 262 -1.39 21.67 -3.68
C PHE A 262 -2.57 22.54 -4.13
N VAL A 263 -3.72 21.93 -4.45
CA VAL A 263 -4.94 22.65 -4.82
C VAL A 263 -5.41 23.55 -3.68
N LYS A 264 -5.44 23.03 -2.44
CA LYS A 264 -5.83 23.82 -1.25
C LYS A 264 -4.92 25.05 -1.06
N LYS A 265 -3.62 24.92 -1.29
CA LYS A 265 -2.67 26.05 -1.21
C LYS A 265 -2.92 27.09 -2.29
N ILE A 266 -3.20 26.69 -3.53
CA ILE A 266 -3.56 27.61 -4.61
C ILE A 266 -4.87 28.35 -4.27
N TYR A 267 -5.89 27.64 -3.79
CA TYR A 267 -7.17 28.26 -3.42
C TYR A 267 -7.01 29.27 -2.28
N ALA A 268 -6.19 28.95 -1.28
CA ALA A 268 -5.91 29.85 -0.16
C ALA A 268 -5.26 31.17 -0.62
N GLN A 269 -4.48 31.18 -1.71
CA GLN A 269 -3.90 32.40 -2.27
C GLN A 269 -4.96 33.33 -2.89
N GLU A 270 -6.16 32.83 -3.19
CA GLU A 270 -7.33 33.62 -3.61
C GLU A 270 -8.33 33.85 -2.46
N GLY A 271 -7.91 33.63 -1.21
CA GLY A 271 -8.79 33.79 -0.04
C GLY A 271 -9.79 32.66 0.17
N LEU A 272 -9.69 31.57 -0.59
CA LEU A 272 -10.54 30.37 -0.45
C LEU A 272 -9.86 29.33 0.44
N GLU A 273 -9.67 29.66 1.72
CA GLU A 273 -9.02 28.75 2.68
C GLU A 273 -9.88 27.53 3.02
N CYS A 274 -9.37 26.34 2.71
CA CYS A 274 -9.99 25.08 3.11
C CYS A 274 -9.38 24.61 4.44
N ASP A 275 -10.09 24.84 5.53
CA ASP A 275 -9.69 24.48 6.88
C ASP A 275 -9.71 22.96 7.10
N GLY A 276 -8.56 22.41 7.50
CA GLY A 276 -8.32 21.05 7.99
C GLY A 276 -9.25 19.95 7.46
N GLU A 277 -10.33 19.70 8.22
CA GLU A 277 -11.30 18.63 8.01
C GLU A 277 -12.17 18.81 6.76
N LYS A 278 -12.27 20.03 6.23
CA LYS A 278 -13.11 20.29 5.07
C LYS A 278 -12.44 19.82 3.78
N GLN A 279 -13.19 19.03 3.02
CA GLN A 279 -12.80 18.57 1.69
C GLN A 279 -12.99 19.69 0.67
N LEU A 280 -12.23 19.65 -0.44
CA LEU A 280 -12.39 20.60 -1.55
C LEU A 280 -13.83 20.64 -2.10
N GLY A 281 -14.59 19.55 -1.94
CA GLY A 281 -16.01 19.49 -2.30
C GLY A 281 -16.89 20.52 -1.60
N ARG A 282 -16.46 21.13 -0.49
CA ARG A 282 -17.24 22.19 0.18
C ARG A 282 -17.55 23.38 -0.73
N PHE A 283 -16.64 23.66 -1.69
CA PHE A 283 -16.73 24.80 -2.59
C PHE A 283 -17.64 24.55 -3.79
N TYR A 284 -18.02 23.30 -4.03
CA TYR A 284 -18.70 22.86 -5.24
C TYR A 284 -20.05 22.24 -4.95
N ASP A 285 -20.97 22.43 -5.88
CA ASP A 285 -22.18 21.63 -6.04
C ASP A 285 -21.99 20.65 -7.21
N TRP A 286 -22.74 19.55 -7.17
CA TRP A 286 -22.77 18.53 -8.22
C TRP A 286 -24.19 18.46 -8.81
N PRO A 287 -24.54 19.38 -9.73
CA PRO A 287 -25.83 19.32 -10.42
C PRO A 287 -25.96 18.05 -11.28
N ASP A 288 -24.85 17.50 -11.78
CA ASP A 288 -24.75 16.18 -12.40
C ASP A 288 -23.39 15.51 -12.08
N ASP A 289 -23.26 14.20 -12.32
CA ASP A 289 -22.08 13.38 -11.99
C ASP A 289 -20.78 13.77 -12.75
N SER A 290 -20.82 14.74 -13.66
CA SER A 290 -19.73 15.06 -14.60
C SER A 290 -19.32 16.54 -14.64
N HIS A 291 -20.12 17.43 -14.06
CA HIS A 291 -19.91 18.88 -14.07
C HIS A 291 -20.01 19.46 -12.66
N PRO A 292 -18.90 19.50 -11.91
CA PRO A 292 -18.90 20.25 -10.66
C PRO A 292 -18.99 21.75 -10.95
N GLU A 293 -19.83 22.45 -10.20
CA GLU A 293 -20.00 23.90 -10.29
C GLU A 293 -19.59 24.54 -8.97
N MET A 294 -18.75 25.58 -9.01
CA MET A 294 -18.40 26.30 -7.79
C MET A 294 -19.62 27.07 -7.28
N LYS A 295 -19.91 26.97 -5.98
CA LYS A 295 -21.02 27.69 -5.35
C LYS A 295 -20.87 29.19 -5.57
N SER A 296 -21.98 29.87 -5.87
CA SER A 296 -22.00 31.30 -6.22
C SER A 296 -21.27 32.18 -5.21
N GLN A 297 -21.44 31.92 -3.91
CA GLN A 297 -20.78 32.67 -2.83
C GLN A 297 -19.24 32.68 -2.90
N TYR A 298 -18.62 31.74 -3.63
CA TYR A 298 -17.19 31.71 -3.90
C TYR A 298 -16.87 32.08 -5.36
N ALA A 299 -17.71 31.68 -6.30
CA ALA A 299 -17.52 32.00 -7.71
C ALA A 299 -17.56 33.52 -7.97
N ASP A 300 -18.45 34.24 -7.27
CA ASP A 300 -18.62 35.69 -7.41
C ASP A 300 -17.42 36.50 -6.89
N THR A 301 -16.49 35.86 -6.17
CA THR A 301 -15.26 36.51 -5.66
C THR A 301 -14.04 36.27 -6.54
N LEU A 302 -14.17 35.51 -7.63
CA LEU A 302 -13.07 35.12 -8.50
C LEU A 302 -13.23 35.70 -9.90
N ASP A 303 -12.10 35.97 -10.56
CA ASP A 303 -12.09 36.25 -11.99
C ASP A 303 -12.46 35.00 -12.81
N GLU A 304 -13.06 35.20 -14.00
CA GLU A 304 -13.57 34.12 -14.85
C GLU A 304 -12.50 33.07 -15.18
N GLU A 305 -11.26 33.50 -15.44
CA GLU A 305 -10.14 32.61 -15.74
C GLU A 305 -9.77 31.74 -14.53
N ILE A 306 -9.70 32.33 -13.34
CA ILE A 306 -9.39 31.62 -12.09
C ILE A 306 -10.49 30.61 -11.78
N LEU A 307 -11.76 31.03 -11.87
CA LEU A 307 -12.92 30.16 -11.65
C LEU A 307 -12.88 28.92 -12.56
N LYS A 308 -12.58 29.10 -13.84
CA LYS A 308 -12.47 28.01 -14.82
C LYS A 308 -11.31 27.05 -14.51
N GLY A 309 -10.16 27.60 -14.14
CA GLY A 309 -9.01 26.80 -13.74
C GLY A 309 -9.28 26.01 -12.46
N PHE A 310 -9.85 26.65 -11.43
CA PHE A 310 -10.18 26.01 -10.16
C PHE A 310 -11.18 24.87 -10.36
N THR A 311 -12.23 25.08 -11.16
CA THR A 311 -13.21 24.05 -11.50
C THR A 311 -12.56 22.86 -12.22
N SER A 312 -11.59 23.13 -13.10
CA SER A 312 -10.85 22.09 -13.81
C SER A 312 -9.93 21.27 -12.88
N MET A 313 -9.25 21.95 -11.94
CA MET A 313 -8.44 21.30 -10.89
C MET A 313 -9.31 20.42 -9.98
N PHE A 314 -10.49 20.92 -9.57
CA PHE A 314 -11.41 20.15 -8.76
C PHE A 314 -11.98 18.93 -9.49
N LYS A 315 -12.34 19.08 -10.78
CA LYS A 315 -12.79 17.96 -11.61
C LYS A 315 -11.72 16.87 -11.75
N PHE A 316 -10.46 17.27 -11.93
CA PHE A 316 -9.34 16.31 -11.93
C PHE A 316 -9.23 15.59 -10.59
N TYR A 317 -9.25 16.34 -9.48
CA TYR A 317 -9.23 15.80 -8.12
C TYR A 317 -10.35 14.77 -7.88
N SER A 318 -11.60 15.08 -8.25
CA SER A 318 -12.73 14.18 -8.02
C SER A 318 -12.62 12.87 -8.79
N ILE A 319 -12.09 12.91 -10.02
CA ILE A 319 -11.94 11.72 -10.87
C ILE A 319 -10.79 10.84 -10.40
N TYR A 320 -9.65 11.43 -10.01
CA TYR A 320 -8.42 10.68 -9.72
C TYR A 320 -8.28 10.27 -8.25
N ARG A 321 -8.85 11.03 -7.31
CA ARG A 321 -8.76 10.71 -5.88
C ARG A 321 -9.86 9.76 -5.43
N HIS A 322 -11.11 10.01 -5.79
CA HIS A 322 -12.26 9.34 -5.19
C HIS A 322 -12.27 7.80 -5.36
N PRO A 323 -11.87 7.22 -6.51
CA PRO A 323 -11.94 5.77 -6.70
C PRO A 323 -10.88 4.98 -5.91
N TYR A 324 -9.67 5.54 -5.74
CA TYR A 324 -8.50 4.78 -5.27
C TYR A 324 -8.09 5.07 -3.83
N MET A 325 -8.82 5.98 -3.15
CA MET A 325 -8.58 6.35 -1.75
C MET A 325 -9.55 5.69 -0.77
N HIS A 326 -10.63 5.07 -1.25
CA HIS A 326 -11.66 4.48 -0.41
C HIS A 326 -12.05 3.08 -0.89
N ALA A 327 -12.26 2.18 0.07
CA ALA A 327 -13.01 0.96 -0.21
C ALA A 327 -14.51 1.26 -0.26
N THR A 328 -15.20 0.51 -1.11
CA THR A 328 -16.66 0.57 -1.18
C THR A 328 -17.27 -0.49 -0.26
N ALA A 329 -18.58 -0.39 -0.01
CA ALA A 329 -19.30 -1.35 0.84
C ALA A 329 -19.29 -2.80 0.32
N TYR A 330 -18.89 -3.00 -0.95
CA TYR A 330 -18.80 -4.31 -1.56
C TYR A 330 -17.42 -4.50 -2.19
N ASP A 331 -16.75 -5.63 -1.88
CA ASP A 331 -15.39 -5.92 -2.35
C ASP A 331 -15.24 -5.82 -3.88
N TYR A 332 -16.27 -6.16 -4.65
CA TYR A 332 -16.26 -6.12 -6.11
C TYR A 332 -16.34 -4.70 -6.72
N SER A 333 -16.70 -3.69 -5.93
CA SER A 333 -16.77 -2.29 -6.38
C SER A 333 -15.60 -1.42 -5.89
N THR A 334 -14.70 -1.98 -5.08
CA THR A 334 -13.48 -1.29 -4.68
C THR A 334 -12.52 -1.23 -5.85
N SER A 335 -12.15 -0.02 -6.27
CA SER A 335 -11.27 0.17 -7.43
C SER A 335 -9.83 -0.09 -7.02
N ILE A 336 -9.21 -1.09 -7.66
CA ILE A 336 -7.78 -1.38 -7.54
C ILE A 336 -7.10 -1.17 -8.89
N ILE A 337 -5.77 -1.02 -8.88
CA ILE A 337 -4.99 -0.99 -10.11
C ILE A 337 -4.10 -2.23 -10.15
N GLU A 338 -4.55 -3.27 -10.85
CA GLU A 338 -3.79 -4.53 -10.96
C GLU A 338 -2.55 -4.38 -11.84
N ASN A 339 -2.64 -3.58 -12.90
CA ASN A 339 -1.53 -3.36 -13.83
C ASN A 339 -0.65 -2.19 -13.37
N ARG A 340 0.62 -2.48 -13.09
CA ARG A 340 1.60 -1.50 -12.67
C ARG A 340 1.81 -0.38 -13.68
N ASP A 341 1.87 -0.68 -14.98
CA ASP A 341 2.10 0.32 -16.03
C ASP A 341 0.98 1.38 -16.02
N ILE A 342 -0.26 0.95 -15.76
CA ILE A 342 -1.41 1.84 -15.62
C ILE A 342 -1.26 2.74 -14.38
N ALA A 343 -0.77 2.20 -13.26
CA ALA A 343 -0.53 2.99 -12.05
C ALA A 343 0.59 4.03 -12.28
N GLU A 344 1.65 3.66 -12.99
CA GLU A 344 2.75 4.57 -13.32
C GLU A 344 2.33 5.67 -14.31
N GLU A 345 1.50 5.34 -15.31
CA GLU A 345 0.91 6.32 -16.21
C GLU A 345 0.06 7.33 -15.45
N LYS A 346 -0.83 6.85 -14.56
CA LYS A 346 -1.64 7.73 -13.71
C LYS A 346 -0.80 8.59 -12.77
N LEU A 347 0.30 8.05 -12.24
CA LEU A 347 1.22 8.85 -11.41
C LEU A 347 1.82 9.99 -12.23
N LYS A 348 2.27 9.70 -13.46
CA LYS A 348 2.78 10.73 -14.38
C LYS A 348 1.72 11.77 -14.71
N GLU A 349 0.46 11.37 -14.92
CA GLU A 349 -0.66 12.29 -15.17
C GLU A 349 -0.90 13.25 -14.00
N VAL A 350 -0.87 12.74 -12.76
CA VAL A 350 -1.02 13.58 -11.54
C VAL A 350 0.14 14.58 -11.43
N LEU A 351 1.38 14.13 -11.61
CA LEU A 351 2.58 14.97 -11.56
C LEU A 351 2.58 16.04 -12.66
N ALA A 352 2.26 15.66 -13.90
CA ALA A 352 2.17 16.56 -15.04
C ALA A 352 1.04 17.59 -14.88
N SER A 353 -0.07 17.18 -14.27
CA SER A 353 -1.20 18.07 -13.98
C SER A 353 -0.82 19.12 -12.94
N MET A 354 -0.16 18.74 -11.83
CA MET A 354 0.35 19.73 -10.86
C MET A 354 1.28 20.74 -11.52
N LYS A 355 2.20 20.27 -12.36
CA LYS A 355 3.15 21.12 -13.09
C LYS A 355 2.45 22.10 -14.02
N SER A 356 1.51 21.60 -14.82
CA SER A 356 0.72 22.43 -15.75
C SER A 356 -0.12 23.47 -15.00
N TRP A 357 -0.81 23.08 -13.93
CA TRP A 357 -1.65 23.99 -13.16
C TRP A 357 -0.85 25.04 -12.40
N TYR A 358 0.29 24.65 -11.83
CA TYR A 358 1.16 25.62 -11.15
C TYR A 358 1.73 26.64 -12.13
N ARG A 359 2.16 26.19 -13.31
CA ARG A 359 2.62 27.08 -14.37
C ARG A 359 1.53 28.04 -14.82
N TRP A 360 0.35 27.53 -15.18
CA TRP A 360 -0.79 28.35 -15.57
C TRP A 360 -1.10 29.40 -14.49
N TYR A 361 -1.22 28.97 -13.23
CA TYR A 361 -1.54 29.87 -12.12
C TYR A 361 -0.45 30.93 -11.88
N SER A 362 0.82 30.57 -12.11
CA SER A 362 1.95 31.52 -11.99
C SER A 362 2.04 32.51 -13.16
N GLU A 363 1.46 32.19 -14.33
CA GLU A 363 1.46 33.08 -15.50
C GLU A 363 0.33 34.14 -15.42
N ILE A 364 -0.73 33.85 -14.67
CA ILE A 364 -1.89 34.76 -14.48
C ILE A 364 -1.77 35.68 -13.26
N LYS A 365 -0.79 35.43 -12.38
CA LYS A 365 -0.43 36.29 -11.23
C LYS A 365 0.78 37.14 -11.55
#